data_AF-A0A662Q5P1-F1
#
_entry.id   AF-A0A662Q5P1-F1
#
_cell.length_a   1.000
_cell.length_b   1.000
_cell.length_c   1.000
_cell.angle_alpha   90.00
_cell.angle_beta   90.00
_cell.angle_gamma   90.00
#
_symmetry.space_group_name_H-M   'P 1'
#
loop_
_entity.id
_entity.type
_entity.pdbx_description
1 polymer ?
#
loop_
_entity_poly.entity_id
_entity_poly.type
_entity_poly.pdbx_seq_one_letter_code
_entity_poly.pdbx_strand_id
1 'polypeptide(L)'
;MNKAWFVVCPRWKSRDHVNKPHGWALPQKSLLTVENRYFDPLIKCIVCGYEFSLQQGLKEAFASDNPFVARPFQYNAEESGEVEITVGQLKIVKFSKPFENAPVVYLTPQFPVRAVPGYITNTHFSILSCDGGKGVKKGKISWVVYGNRDYDKVPLWRRLISNAKRHQLEKDYRAEIIELESAFEVFISDFLRNHLTSKLREGTINWLLRRSIEEVLRIGFIEIAGKPLSEIYPEAYREWKKRVKELRDSVVHRGAFVNREQAQRARKAVFELMTKIDPKIIDHFAFQVNKI
;
A
#
# COMPACT_ATOMS: atom_id res chain seq x y z
N MET A 1 -14.30 -13.37 4.71
CA MET A 1 -13.50 -12.12 4.81
C MET A 1 -13.64 -11.38 3.50
N ASN A 2 -14.06 -10.12 3.55
CA ASN A 2 -14.21 -9.31 2.35
C ASN A 2 -12.83 -8.76 1.96
N LYS A 3 -12.53 -8.72 0.66
CA LYS A 3 -11.37 -7.99 0.15
C LYS A 3 -11.84 -6.61 -0.32
N ALA A 4 -10.96 -5.63 -0.31
CA ALA A 4 -11.18 -4.33 -0.93
C ALA A 4 -9.87 -3.78 -1.49
N TRP A 5 -9.99 -2.88 -2.47
CA TRP A 5 -8.90 -1.98 -2.87
C TRP A 5 -9.19 -0.58 -2.35
N PHE A 6 -8.19 0.09 -1.81
CA PHE A 6 -8.33 1.48 -1.40
C PHE A 6 -7.92 2.38 -2.56
N VAL A 7 -8.84 3.15 -3.13
CA VAL A 7 -8.59 4.01 -4.29
C VAL A 7 -8.73 5.48 -3.93
N VAL A 8 -8.01 6.33 -4.66
CA VAL A 8 -8.11 7.80 -4.59
C VAL A 8 -8.49 8.33 -5.96
N CYS A 9 -9.43 9.28 -6.01
CA CYS A 9 -9.82 9.92 -7.27
C CYS A 9 -8.64 10.68 -7.90
N PRO A 10 -8.28 10.48 -9.18
CA PRO A 10 -7.21 11.25 -9.81
C PRO A 10 -7.41 12.76 -9.86
N ARG A 11 -8.66 13.23 -9.73
CA ARG A 11 -9.02 14.64 -9.63
C ARG A 11 -9.23 15.13 -8.21
N TRP A 12 -8.71 14.43 -7.19
CA TRP A 12 -8.93 14.78 -5.77
C TRP A 12 -8.46 16.18 -5.38
N LYS A 13 -7.56 16.80 -6.15
CA LYS A 13 -7.13 18.20 -5.95
C LYS A 13 -8.10 19.24 -6.53
N SER A 14 -9.21 18.83 -7.15
CA SER A 14 -10.22 19.76 -7.67
C SER A 14 -10.98 20.43 -6.53
N ARG A 15 -11.62 21.57 -6.84
CA ARG A 15 -12.46 22.30 -5.87
C ARG A 15 -13.61 21.44 -5.33
N ASP A 16 -14.08 20.47 -6.11
CA ASP A 16 -15.22 19.61 -5.73
C ASP A 16 -14.92 18.73 -4.52
N HIS A 17 -13.64 18.46 -4.26
CA HIS A 17 -13.15 17.56 -3.21
C HIS A 17 -12.79 18.27 -1.90
N VAL A 18 -12.92 19.59 -1.82
CA VAL A 18 -12.68 20.33 -0.57
C VAL A 18 -13.61 19.81 0.53
N ASN A 19 -13.04 19.43 1.68
CA ASN A 19 -13.74 18.82 2.83
C ASN A 19 -14.52 17.53 2.53
N LYS A 20 -14.22 16.84 1.43
CA LYS A 20 -14.84 15.57 1.05
C LYS A 20 -13.80 14.45 1.03
N PRO A 21 -14.21 13.18 1.19
CA PRO A 21 -13.28 12.05 1.15
C PRO A 21 -12.50 12.02 -0.18
N HIS A 22 -11.18 11.94 -0.08
CA HIS A 22 -10.28 11.85 -1.24
C HIS A 22 -10.12 10.41 -1.73
N GLY A 23 -10.29 9.42 -0.85
CA GLY A 23 -10.22 8.00 -1.17
C GLY A 23 -11.18 7.15 -0.35
N TRP A 24 -11.44 5.94 -0.82
CA TRP A 24 -12.37 5.00 -0.23
C TRP A 24 -11.99 3.55 -0.56
N ALA A 25 -12.46 2.61 0.26
CA ALA A 25 -12.42 1.19 -0.06
C ALA A 25 -13.49 0.87 -1.12
N LEU A 26 -13.09 0.25 -2.23
CA LEU A 26 -14.02 -0.17 -3.27
C LEU A 26 -14.97 -1.26 -2.76
N PRO A 27 -16.29 -1.14 -2.98
CA PRO A 27 -17.26 -2.17 -2.61
C PRO A 27 -17.02 -3.48 -3.39
N GLN A 28 -17.37 -4.61 -2.78
CA GLN A 28 -17.18 -5.94 -3.37
C GLN A 28 -17.78 -6.08 -4.79
N LYS A 29 -18.97 -5.51 -5.02
CA LYS A 29 -19.61 -5.51 -6.35
C LYS A 29 -18.74 -4.88 -7.45
N SER A 30 -18.00 -3.82 -7.10
CA SER A 30 -17.11 -3.13 -8.04
C SER A 30 -15.84 -3.94 -8.31
N LEU A 31 -15.42 -4.81 -7.38
CA LEU A 31 -14.27 -5.68 -7.60
C LEU A 31 -14.54 -6.67 -8.73
N LEU A 32 -15.73 -7.28 -8.75
CA LEU A 32 -16.14 -8.23 -9.79
C LEU A 32 -16.18 -7.58 -11.19
N THR A 33 -16.61 -6.32 -11.27
CA THR A 33 -16.65 -5.58 -12.54
C THR A 33 -15.26 -5.26 -13.10
N VAL A 34 -14.28 -5.11 -12.20
CA VAL A 34 -12.95 -4.58 -12.50
C VAL A 34 -11.88 -5.68 -12.57
N GLU A 35 -12.21 -6.89 -12.12
CA GLU A 35 -11.33 -8.05 -12.14
C GLU A 35 -10.76 -8.27 -13.56
N ASN A 36 -9.42 -8.35 -13.67
CA ASN A 36 -8.69 -8.42 -14.93
C ASN A 36 -8.87 -7.23 -15.90
N ARG A 37 -9.63 -6.18 -15.53
CA ARG A 37 -9.88 -4.96 -16.32
C ARG A 37 -9.24 -3.74 -15.65
N TYR A 38 -8.01 -3.91 -15.18
CA TYR A 38 -7.33 -2.97 -14.29
C TYR A 38 -7.11 -1.57 -14.88
N PHE A 39 -7.06 -1.46 -16.20
CA PHE A 39 -6.81 -0.21 -16.94
C PHE A 39 -8.07 0.41 -17.54
N ASP A 40 -9.21 -0.28 -17.47
CA ASP A 40 -10.47 0.23 -17.99
C ASP A 40 -11.06 1.24 -17.01
N PRO A 41 -11.60 2.40 -17.47
CA PRO A 41 -12.14 3.43 -16.61
C PRO A 41 -13.53 3.08 -16.06
N LEU A 42 -13.60 2.04 -15.22
CA LEU A 42 -14.86 1.46 -14.72
C LEU A 42 -15.26 1.99 -13.33
N ILE A 43 -14.40 2.78 -12.68
CA ILE A 43 -14.66 3.30 -11.34
C ILE A 43 -15.11 4.75 -11.45
N LYS A 44 -16.31 5.03 -10.98
CA LYS A 44 -16.85 6.39 -10.89
C LYS A 44 -16.54 7.01 -9.54
N CYS A 45 -15.96 8.20 -9.53
CA CYS A 45 -15.72 8.95 -8.30
C CYS A 45 -17.04 9.33 -7.60
N ILE A 46 -17.15 9.03 -6.30
CA ILE A 46 -18.32 9.33 -5.48
C ILE A 46 -18.54 10.84 -5.23
N VAL A 47 -17.54 11.68 -5.54
CA VAL A 47 -17.58 13.13 -5.29
C VAL A 47 -17.83 13.91 -6.58
N CYS A 48 -17.02 13.70 -7.61
CA CYS A 48 -17.04 14.50 -8.84
C CYS A 48 -17.54 13.73 -10.06
N GLY A 49 -17.88 12.44 -9.93
CA GLY A 49 -18.37 11.61 -11.02
C GLY A 49 -17.33 11.25 -12.09
N TYR A 50 -16.07 11.69 -11.95
CA TYR A 50 -14.99 11.34 -12.88
C TYR A 50 -14.75 9.83 -12.90
N GLU A 51 -14.67 9.26 -14.10
CA GLU A 51 -14.40 7.85 -14.32
C GLU A 51 -12.90 7.61 -14.50
N PHE A 52 -12.37 6.60 -13.81
CA PHE A 52 -10.96 6.26 -13.80
C PHE A 52 -10.76 4.75 -13.63
N SER A 53 -9.57 4.27 -13.97
CA SER A 53 -9.24 2.85 -13.84
C SER A 53 -8.74 2.48 -12.46
N LEU A 54 -8.81 1.19 -12.11
CA LEU A 54 -8.28 0.74 -10.81
C LEU A 54 -6.80 1.04 -10.66
N GLN A 55 -6.03 0.87 -11.73
CA GLN A 55 -4.61 1.23 -11.72
C GLN A 55 -4.42 2.72 -11.42
N GLN A 56 -5.20 3.62 -12.04
CA GLN A 56 -5.12 5.05 -11.78
C GLN A 56 -5.49 5.39 -10.33
N GLY A 57 -6.56 4.79 -9.82
CA GLY A 57 -7.03 5.03 -8.45
C GLY A 57 -6.05 4.54 -7.39
N LEU A 58 -5.48 3.35 -7.59
CA LEU A 58 -4.45 2.78 -6.73
C LEU A 58 -3.15 3.56 -6.83
N LYS A 59 -2.73 4.03 -8.00
CA LYS A 59 -1.53 4.85 -8.15
C LYS A 59 -1.61 6.13 -7.33
N GLU A 60 -2.76 6.80 -7.32
CA GLU A 60 -2.96 8.01 -6.50
C GLU A 60 -3.03 7.69 -5.00
N ALA A 61 -3.68 6.59 -4.63
CA ALA A 61 -3.72 6.12 -3.25
C ALA A 61 -2.31 5.74 -2.75
N PHE A 62 -1.56 5.00 -3.57
CA PHE A 62 -0.18 4.62 -3.33
C PHE A 62 0.74 5.84 -3.24
N ALA A 63 0.43 6.95 -3.89
CA ALA A 63 1.23 8.16 -3.78
C ALA A 63 0.90 9.01 -2.54
N SER A 64 -0.27 8.81 -1.92
CA SER A 64 -0.80 9.65 -0.85
C SER A 64 -0.02 9.52 0.45
N ASP A 65 0.22 10.65 1.12
CA ASP A 65 0.80 10.71 2.47
C ASP A 65 -0.26 10.76 3.58
N ASN A 66 -1.55 10.71 3.23
CA ASN A 66 -2.59 10.63 4.25
C ASN A 66 -2.47 9.25 4.96
N PRO A 67 -2.30 9.20 6.29
CA PRO A 67 -2.13 7.93 7.00
C PRO A 67 -3.24 6.93 6.74
N PHE A 68 -4.50 7.37 6.69
CA PHE A 68 -5.64 6.49 6.45
C PHE A 68 -5.68 5.93 5.01
N VAL A 69 -4.97 6.57 4.07
CA VAL A 69 -4.81 6.07 2.69
C VAL A 69 -3.57 5.20 2.56
N ALA A 70 -2.49 5.51 3.28
CA ALA A 70 -1.23 4.77 3.19
C ALA A 70 -1.23 3.46 4.00
N ARG A 71 -1.96 3.39 5.12
CA ARG A 71 -2.04 2.20 5.99
C ARG A 71 -2.53 0.93 5.26
N PRO A 72 -3.55 0.98 4.36
CA PRO A 72 -3.93 -0.15 3.51
C PRO A 72 -2.82 -0.68 2.58
N PHE A 73 -1.76 0.10 2.33
CA PHE A 73 -0.59 -0.35 1.58
C PHE A 73 0.53 -0.85 2.49
N GLN A 74 0.61 -0.35 3.73
CA GLN A 74 1.54 -0.90 4.73
C GLN A 74 1.08 -2.28 5.23
N TYR A 75 -0.21 -2.45 5.45
CA TYR A 75 -0.80 -3.64 6.04
C TYR A 75 -1.71 -4.37 5.04
N ASN A 76 -1.94 -5.66 5.23
CA ASN A 76 -2.84 -6.44 4.36
C ASN A 76 -4.21 -6.75 4.99
N ALA A 77 -4.47 -6.29 6.21
CA ALA A 77 -5.75 -6.45 6.89
C ALA A 77 -6.15 -5.21 7.70
N GLU A 78 -7.46 -4.95 7.69
CA GLU A 78 -8.16 -3.95 8.48
C GLU A 78 -9.31 -4.64 9.24
N GLU A 79 -9.45 -4.31 10.51
CA GLU A 79 -10.61 -4.68 11.31
C GLU A 79 -11.16 -3.45 12.02
N SER A 80 -12.47 -3.23 11.97
CA SER A 80 -13.12 -2.08 12.61
C SER A 80 -14.40 -2.50 13.33
N GLY A 81 -14.84 -1.68 14.27
CA GLY A 81 -16.11 -1.88 14.95
C GLY A 81 -16.46 -0.76 15.90
N GLU A 82 -17.52 -0.96 16.67
CA GLU A 82 -17.93 -0.06 17.74
C GLU A 82 -18.03 -0.81 19.07
N VAL A 83 -17.72 -0.11 20.15
CA VAL A 83 -17.85 -0.67 21.49
C VAL A 83 -18.33 0.37 22.47
N GLU A 84 -19.24 -0.03 23.34
CA GLU A 84 -19.67 0.79 24.46
C GLU A 84 -18.66 0.66 25.61
N ILE A 85 -18.24 1.81 26.16
CA ILE A 85 -17.32 1.90 27.29
C ILE A 85 -17.95 2.69 28.43
N THR A 86 -17.44 2.48 29.64
CA THR A 86 -17.68 3.34 30.80
C THR A 86 -16.34 3.93 31.25
N VAL A 87 -16.28 5.24 31.46
CA VAL A 87 -15.06 5.95 31.82
C VAL A 87 -14.47 5.39 33.11
N GLY A 88 -13.15 5.18 33.12
CA GLY A 88 -12.44 4.57 34.26
C GLY A 88 -12.52 3.04 34.32
N GLN A 89 -13.31 2.39 33.47
CA GLN A 89 -13.31 0.93 33.34
C GLN A 89 -12.45 0.49 32.16
N LEU A 90 -11.63 -0.54 32.39
CA LEU A 90 -10.86 -1.19 31.33
C LEU A 90 -11.83 -1.94 30.42
N LYS A 91 -11.86 -1.59 29.13
CA LYS A 91 -12.59 -2.37 28.11
C LYS A 91 -11.60 -3.13 27.25
N ILE A 92 -11.78 -4.44 27.10
CA ILE A 92 -10.98 -5.26 26.20
C ILE A 92 -11.79 -5.52 24.92
N VAL A 93 -11.15 -5.31 23.77
CA VAL A 93 -11.69 -5.63 22.44
C VAL A 93 -10.85 -6.75 21.87
N LYS A 94 -11.48 -7.90 21.57
CA LYS A 94 -10.84 -9.06 20.97
C LYS A 94 -10.99 -9.01 19.45
N PHE A 95 -9.92 -9.31 18.73
CA PHE A 95 -9.98 -9.41 17.27
C PHE A 95 -10.66 -10.70 16.82
N SER A 96 -11.32 -10.67 15.67
CA SER A 96 -11.97 -11.84 15.07
C SER A 96 -10.99 -12.97 14.74
N LYS A 97 -9.78 -12.60 14.28
CA LYS A 97 -8.64 -13.49 14.02
C LYS A 97 -7.38 -12.79 14.52
N PRO A 98 -6.39 -13.50 15.08
CA PRO A 98 -5.12 -12.91 15.44
C PRO A 98 -4.44 -12.24 14.24
N PHE A 99 -3.74 -11.14 14.49
CA PHE A 99 -2.74 -10.59 13.57
C PHE A 99 -1.40 -11.32 13.75
N GLU A 100 -0.46 -11.12 12.83
CA GLU A 100 0.90 -11.68 12.94
C GLU A 100 1.69 -11.00 14.06
N ASN A 101 1.54 -9.68 14.19
CA ASN A 101 2.22 -8.84 15.18
C ASN A 101 1.20 -7.89 15.82
N ALA A 102 1.62 -7.17 16.86
CA ALA A 102 0.82 -6.11 17.46
C ALA A 102 0.41 -5.09 16.36
N PRO A 103 -0.90 -4.91 16.12
CA PRO A 103 -1.38 -4.04 15.05
C PRO A 103 -1.41 -2.57 15.51
N VAL A 104 -1.69 -1.66 14.58
CA VAL A 104 -1.91 -0.24 14.89
C VAL A 104 -3.39 0.00 15.13
N VAL A 105 -3.73 0.54 16.29
CA VAL A 105 -5.11 0.79 16.73
C VAL A 105 -5.41 2.30 16.74
N TYR A 106 -6.54 2.68 16.16
CA TYR A 106 -7.08 4.03 16.22
C TYR A 106 -8.47 3.99 16.88
N LEU A 107 -8.72 4.98 17.74
CA LEU A 107 -9.99 5.14 18.45
C LEU A 107 -10.63 6.46 18.04
N THR A 108 -11.95 6.45 17.87
CA THR A 108 -12.76 7.63 17.59
C THR A 108 -13.92 7.67 18.57
N PRO A 109 -13.80 8.43 19.68
CA PRO A 109 -14.88 8.59 20.63
C PRO A 109 -16.08 9.33 20.03
N GLN A 110 -17.28 8.83 20.29
CA GLN A 110 -18.55 9.47 19.87
C GLN A 110 -19.18 10.30 21.00
N PHE A 111 -18.46 10.49 22.09
CA PHE A 111 -18.87 11.27 23.26
C PHE A 111 -17.64 11.96 23.88
N PRO A 112 -17.80 12.95 24.78
CA PRO A 112 -16.72 13.80 25.29
C PRO A 112 -15.72 13.09 26.22
N VAL A 113 -14.97 12.13 25.71
CA VAL A 113 -13.97 11.33 26.45
C VAL A 113 -12.63 11.36 25.73
N ARG A 114 -11.54 11.28 26.50
CA ARG A 114 -10.22 10.97 25.96
C ARG A 114 -10.00 9.47 26.09
N ALA A 115 -9.79 8.80 24.96
CA ALA A 115 -9.52 7.36 24.93
C ALA A 115 -8.25 7.07 24.14
N VAL A 116 -7.44 6.16 24.67
CA VAL A 116 -6.23 5.66 24.02
C VAL A 116 -6.23 4.14 24.05
N PRO A 117 -5.70 3.49 23.00
CA PRO A 117 -5.49 2.06 23.05
C PRO A 117 -4.36 1.74 24.04
N GLY A 118 -4.56 0.74 24.89
CA GLY A 118 -3.56 0.20 25.81
C GLY A 118 -3.40 -1.31 25.62
N TYR A 119 -2.30 -1.89 26.10
CA TYR A 119 -2.02 -3.34 26.03
C TYR A 119 -2.39 -3.97 24.69
N ILE A 120 -1.72 -3.53 23.62
CA ILE A 120 -1.99 -3.99 22.27
C ILE A 120 -1.18 -5.27 22.03
N THR A 121 -1.89 -6.38 21.83
CA THR A 121 -1.31 -7.67 21.43
C THR A 121 -1.77 -8.03 20.02
N ASN A 122 -1.36 -9.18 19.51
CA ASN A 122 -1.82 -9.67 18.24
C ASN A 122 -3.27 -10.22 18.27
N THR A 123 -3.87 -10.44 19.45
CA THR A 123 -5.21 -11.04 19.59
C THR A 123 -6.26 -10.07 20.13
N HIS A 124 -5.83 -8.99 20.79
CA HIS A 124 -6.72 -8.03 21.41
C HIS A 124 -6.00 -6.72 21.74
N PHE A 125 -6.78 -5.71 22.08
CA PHE A 125 -6.31 -4.50 22.73
C PHE A 125 -7.25 -4.09 23.86
N SER A 126 -6.76 -3.23 24.75
CA SER A 126 -7.59 -2.57 25.76
C SER A 126 -7.84 -1.11 25.40
N ILE A 127 -8.95 -0.56 25.87
CA ILE A 127 -9.25 0.86 25.79
C ILE A 127 -9.07 1.43 27.19
N LEU A 128 -8.17 2.40 27.30
CA LEU A 128 -7.98 3.22 28.48
C LEU A 128 -8.69 4.54 28.22
N SER A 129 -9.53 4.96 29.16
CA SER A 129 -10.30 6.19 29.04
C SER A 129 -10.25 7.02 30.31
N CYS A 130 -10.14 8.33 30.14
CA CYS A 130 -10.23 9.28 31.24
C CYS A 130 -11.28 10.35 30.96
N ASP A 131 -11.86 10.86 32.04
CA ASP A 131 -12.93 11.85 31.97
C ASP A 131 -12.38 13.21 31.51
N GLY A 132 -13.09 13.83 30.57
CA GLY A 132 -12.80 15.18 30.10
C GLY A 132 -13.52 16.28 30.89
N GLY A 133 -14.44 15.95 31.81
CA GLY A 133 -15.21 16.94 32.59
C GLY A 133 -16.37 16.33 33.41
N LYS A 134 -17.39 17.12 33.80
CA LYS A 134 -18.59 16.60 34.51
C LYS A 134 -19.63 15.95 33.56
N GLY A 135 -19.15 15.27 32.50
CA GLY A 135 -19.97 14.83 31.38
C GLY A 135 -20.53 13.41 31.49
N VAL A 136 -21.11 12.94 30.38
CA VAL A 136 -21.61 11.57 30.19
C VAL A 136 -20.47 10.56 30.36
N LYS A 137 -20.58 9.66 31.36
CA LYS A 137 -19.55 8.68 31.70
C LYS A 137 -19.62 7.37 30.92
N LYS A 138 -20.62 7.21 30.05
CA LYS A 138 -20.85 5.98 29.30
C LYS A 138 -21.21 6.32 27.85
N GLY A 139 -20.53 5.71 26.89
CA GLY A 139 -20.77 6.00 25.49
C GLY A 139 -20.01 5.10 24.53
N LYS A 140 -20.20 5.32 23.24
CA LYS A 140 -19.60 4.52 22.17
C LYS A 140 -18.25 5.06 21.73
N ILE A 141 -17.34 4.14 21.43
CA ILE A 141 -16.09 4.40 20.72
C ILE A 141 -16.06 3.53 19.48
N SER A 142 -15.90 4.15 18.31
CA SER A 142 -15.53 3.44 17.10
C SER A 142 -14.03 3.17 17.13
N TRP A 143 -13.62 2.02 16.60
CA TRP A 143 -12.22 1.65 16.52
C TRP A 143 -11.90 1.07 15.14
N VAL A 144 -10.67 1.28 14.70
CA VAL A 144 -10.11 0.67 13.49
C VAL A 144 -8.69 0.22 13.76
N VAL A 145 -8.35 -0.97 13.28
CA VAL A 145 -7.08 -1.63 13.49
C VAL A 145 -6.49 -2.06 12.15
N TYR A 146 -5.22 -1.74 11.94
CA TYR A 146 -4.46 -2.15 10.76
C TYR A 146 -3.33 -3.09 11.17
N GLY A 147 -3.23 -4.23 10.51
CA GLY A 147 -2.21 -5.22 10.80
C GLY A 147 -2.03 -6.22 9.68
N ASN A 148 -1.06 -7.12 9.83
CA ASN A 148 -0.83 -8.19 8.87
C ASN A 148 -1.49 -9.50 9.34
N ARG A 149 -2.02 -10.27 8.40
CA ARG A 149 -2.51 -11.65 8.57
C ARG A 149 -1.99 -12.51 7.43
N ASP A 150 -1.65 -13.76 7.71
CA ASP A 150 -1.15 -14.70 6.70
C ASP A 150 0.05 -14.08 5.94
N TYR A 151 0.96 -13.43 6.69
CA TYR A 151 2.03 -12.61 6.12
C TYR A 151 3.08 -13.46 5.40
N ASP A 152 3.22 -14.72 5.79
CA ASP A 152 3.98 -15.77 5.12
C ASP A 152 3.58 -15.94 3.64
N LYS A 153 2.31 -15.71 3.31
CA LYS A 153 1.77 -15.79 1.93
C LYS A 153 1.96 -14.52 1.11
N VAL A 154 2.38 -13.41 1.72
CA VAL A 154 2.63 -12.15 1.02
C VAL A 154 4.01 -12.23 0.34
N PRO A 155 4.13 -11.99 -0.98
CA PRO A 155 5.41 -12.00 -1.69
C PRO A 155 6.42 -11.01 -1.09
N LEU A 156 7.72 -11.32 -1.17
CA LEU A 156 8.76 -10.51 -0.56
C LEU A 156 8.76 -9.07 -1.09
N TRP A 157 8.63 -8.85 -2.40
CA TRP A 157 8.54 -7.50 -2.98
C TRP A 157 7.39 -6.68 -2.37
N ARG A 158 6.25 -7.31 -2.07
CA ARG A 158 5.09 -6.65 -1.46
C ARG A 158 5.34 -6.31 0.01
N ARG A 159 6.15 -7.12 0.72
CA ARG A 159 6.62 -6.83 2.08
C ARG A 159 7.59 -5.66 2.12
N LEU A 160 8.50 -5.56 1.14
CA LEU A 160 9.41 -4.41 0.99
C LEU A 160 8.61 -3.13 0.71
N ILE A 161 7.55 -3.20 -0.11
CA ILE A 161 6.60 -2.08 -0.25
C ILE A 161 5.94 -1.71 1.08
N SER A 162 5.55 -2.69 1.90
CA SER A 162 5.02 -2.42 3.25
C SER A 162 6.02 -1.67 4.13
N ASN A 163 7.31 -2.00 4.05
CA ASN A 163 8.37 -1.28 4.76
C ASN A 163 8.54 0.14 4.23
N ALA A 164 8.57 0.32 2.90
CA ALA A 164 8.59 1.64 2.29
C ALA A 164 7.42 2.51 2.79
N LYS A 165 6.23 1.93 2.92
CA LYS A 165 5.04 2.61 3.46
C LYS A 165 5.15 2.97 4.94
N ARG A 166 5.81 2.14 5.75
CA ARG A 166 6.15 2.49 7.13
C ARG A 166 7.07 3.73 7.16
N HIS A 167 8.15 3.71 6.39
CA HIS A 167 9.11 4.81 6.33
C HIS A 167 8.47 6.11 5.81
N GLN A 168 7.56 6.01 4.85
CA GLN A 168 6.73 7.14 4.41
C GLN A 168 5.97 7.78 5.57
N LEU A 169 5.29 6.97 6.39
CA LEU A 169 4.48 7.46 7.53
C LEU A 169 5.35 8.07 8.64
N GLU A 170 6.57 7.56 8.80
CA GLU A 170 7.60 8.08 9.71
C GLU A 170 8.34 9.31 9.14
N LYS A 171 8.08 9.65 7.87
CA LYS A 171 8.75 10.71 7.09
C LYS A 171 10.25 10.45 6.86
N ASP A 172 10.69 9.20 6.95
CA ASP A 172 12.03 8.78 6.54
C ASP A 172 12.04 8.46 5.04
N TYR A 173 12.05 9.52 4.23
CA TYR A 173 11.99 9.39 2.77
C TYR A 173 13.25 8.76 2.17
N ARG A 174 14.39 8.75 2.88
CA ARG A 174 15.61 8.09 2.38
C ARG A 174 15.46 6.58 2.45
N ALA A 175 15.06 6.07 3.61
CA ALA A 175 14.78 4.65 3.79
C ALA A 175 13.65 4.17 2.87
N GLU A 176 12.62 5.01 2.68
CA GLU A 176 11.54 4.71 1.74
C GLU A 176 12.05 4.45 0.31
N ILE A 177 12.92 5.31 -0.23
CA ILE A 177 13.45 5.14 -1.59
C ILE A 177 14.25 3.85 -1.74
N ILE A 178 15.05 3.50 -0.72
CA ILE A 178 15.83 2.25 -0.71
C ILE A 178 14.90 1.05 -0.79
N GLU A 179 13.88 1.00 0.08
CA GLU A 179 12.91 -0.10 0.12
C GLU A 179 12.05 -0.18 -1.16
N LEU A 180 11.69 0.95 -1.77
CA LEU A 180 10.96 0.98 -3.04
C LEU A 180 11.78 0.37 -4.19
N GLU A 181 13.06 0.70 -4.29
CA GLU A 181 13.93 0.14 -5.33
C GLU A 181 14.20 -1.34 -5.08
N SER A 182 14.50 -1.72 -3.83
CA SER A 182 14.69 -3.14 -3.47
C SER A 182 13.42 -3.97 -3.73
N ALA A 183 12.23 -3.41 -3.48
CA ALA A 183 10.98 -4.06 -3.85
C ALA A 183 10.89 -4.30 -5.35
N PHE A 184 11.26 -3.31 -6.16
CA PHE A 184 11.26 -3.43 -7.62
C PHE A 184 12.25 -4.49 -8.12
N GLU A 185 13.48 -4.52 -7.59
CA GLU A 185 14.49 -5.52 -7.95
C GLU A 185 14.03 -6.95 -7.66
N VAL A 186 13.43 -7.18 -6.48
CA VAL A 186 12.86 -8.48 -6.12
C VAL A 186 11.69 -8.85 -7.02
N PHE A 187 10.79 -7.90 -7.29
CA PHE A 187 9.67 -8.12 -8.21
C PHE A 187 10.13 -8.53 -9.60
N ILE A 188 11.11 -7.83 -10.17
CA ILE A 188 11.67 -8.14 -11.50
C ILE A 188 12.31 -9.53 -11.50
N SER A 189 13.04 -9.87 -10.43
CA SER A 189 13.68 -11.18 -10.30
C SER A 189 12.65 -12.31 -10.28
N ASP A 190 11.58 -12.17 -9.48
CA ASP A 190 10.48 -13.13 -9.42
C ASP A 190 9.76 -13.23 -10.77
N PHE A 191 9.43 -12.09 -11.38
CA PHE A 191 8.73 -12.02 -12.66
C PHE A 191 9.53 -12.68 -13.78
N LEU A 192 10.80 -12.31 -13.95
CA LEU A 192 11.66 -12.84 -15.01
C LEU A 192 11.95 -14.32 -14.80
N ARG A 193 12.20 -14.76 -13.56
CA ARG A 193 12.38 -16.18 -13.26
C ARG A 193 11.19 -16.98 -13.78
N ASN A 194 9.96 -16.61 -13.38
CA ASN A 194 8.75 -17.33 -13.78
C ASN A 194 8.54 -17.39 -15.30
N HIS A 195 8.92 -16.34 -16.04
CA HIS A 195 8.75 -16.28 -17.50
C HIS A 195 9.89 -16.89 -18.29
N LEU A 196 11.10 -16.97 -17.72
CA LEU A 196 12.28 -17.50 -18.40
C LEU A 196 12.50 -18.99 -18.15
N THR A 197 11.92 -19.61 -17.12
CA THR A 197 12.09 -21.04 -16.82
C THR A 197 11.66 -21.95 -17.98
N SER A 198 10.73 -21.50 -18.83
CA SER A 198 10.31 -22.24 -20.03
C SER A 198 11.25 -22.07 -21.23
N LYS A 199 12.15 -21.08 -21.19
CA LYS A 199 13.03 -20.71 -22.32
C LYS A 199 14.51 -20.97 -22.06
N LEU A 200 14.96 -20.83 -20.81
CA LEU A 200 16.36 -20.88 -20.41
C LEU A 200 16.60 -21.92 -19.32
N ARG A 201 17.82 -22.45 -19.27
CA ARG A 201 18.25 -23.32 -18.16
C ARG A 201 18.38 -22.51 -16.88
N GLU A 202 18.10 -23.14 -15.75
CA GLU A 202 18.16 -22.55 -14.40
C GLU A 202 19.51 -21.85 -14.11
N GLY A 203 20.63 -22.44 -14.55
CA GLY A 203 21.96 -21.84 -14.41
C GLY A 203 22.09 -20.50 -15.14
N THR A 204 21.52 -20.37 -16.34
CA THR A 204 21.52 -19.13 -17.12
C THR A 204 20.63 -18.06 -16.48
N ILE A 205 19.47 -18.46 -15.95
CA ILE A 205 18.57 -17.56 -15.22
C ILE A 205 19.28 -17.00 -13.99
N ASN A 206 19.91 -17.87 -13.19
CA ASN A 206 20.65 -17.45 -11.99
C ASN A 206 21.84 -16.55 -12.31
N TRP A 207 22.53 -16.79 -13.43
CA TRP A 207 23.59 -15.92 -13.90
C TRP A 207 23.07 -14.53 -14.29
N LEU A 208 21.94 -14.48 -15.02
CA LEU A 208 21.31 -13.22 -15.44
C LEU A 208 20.89 -12.40 -14.21
N LEU A 209 20.17 -13.01 -13.28
CA LEU A 209 19.60 -12.34 -12.11
C LEU A 209 20.65 -11.83 -11.09
N ARG A 210 21.93 -12.18 -11.26
CA ARG A 210 23.04 -11.66 -10.45
C ARG A 210 23.68 -10.39 -11.02
N ARG A 211 23.26 -9.95 -12.21
CA ARG A 211 23.77 -8.72 -12.85
C ARG A 211 23.12 -7.47 -12.27
N SER A 212 23.57 -6.30 -12.73
CA SER A 212 22.89 -5.04 -12.41
C SER A 212 21.45 -5.06 -12.89
N ILE A 213 20.57 -4.32 -12.21
CA ILE A 213 19.16 -4.26 -12.56
C ILE A 213 18.94 -3.79 -14.01
N GLU A 214 19.79 -2.89 -14.55
CA GLU A 214 19.68 -2.47 -15.95
C GLU A 214 19.99 -3.59 -16.93
N GLU A 215 21.00 -4.42 -16.64
CA GLU A 215 21.31 -5.57 -17.48
C GLU A 215 20.23 -6.65 -17.37
N VAL A 216 19.72 -6.89 -16.16
CA VAL A 216 18.59 -7.79 -15.91
C VAL A 216 17.37 -7.37 -16.72
N LEU A 217 17.00 -6.09 -16.66
CA LEU A 217 15.87 -5.53 -17.41
C LEU A 217 16.11 -5.56 -18.93
N ARG A 218 17.33 -5.26 -19.40
CA ARG A 218 17.63 -5.26 -20.83
C ARG A 218 17.59 -6.68 -21.41
N ILE A 219 18.38 -7.59 -20.86
CA ILE A 219 18.52 -8.95 -21.37
C ILE A 219 17.22 -9.73 -21.11
N GLY A 220 16.70 -9.68 -19.89
CA GLY A 220 15.48 -10.41 -19.52
C GLY A 220 14.28 -10.04 -20.39
N PHE A 221 14.08 -8.75 -20.70
CA PHE A 221 12.98 -8.34 -21.56
C PHE A 221 13.19 -8.68 -23.04
N ILE A 222 14.43 -8.65 -23.54
CA ILE A 222 14.76 -9.14 -24.88
C ILE A 222 14.40 -10.62 -25.01
N GLU A 223 14.73 -11.45 -24.01
CA GLU A 223 14.43 -12.88 -24.04
C GLU A 223 12.92 -13.19 -23.96
N ILE A 224 12.15 -12.43 -23.18
CA ILE A 224 10.69 -12.67 -23.08
C ILE A 224 9.88 -12.07 -24.22
N ALA A 225 10.25 -10.86 -24.70
CA ALA A 225 9.43 -10.02 -25.58
C ALA A 225 10.15 -9.52 -26.84
N GLY A 226 11.41 -9.89 -27.06
CA GLY A 226 12.21 -9.51 -28.23
C GLY A 226 12.73 -8.08 -28.22
N LYS A 227 12.41 -7.29 -27.19
CA LYS A 227 12.82 -5.88 -27.05
C LYS A 227 13.11 -5.55 -25.60
N PRO A 228 14.01 -4.60 -25.31
CA PRO A 228 14.26 -4.17 -23.93
C PRO A 228 13.06 -3.44 -23.34
N LEU A 229 12.91 -3.49 -22.01
CA LEU A 229 11.81 -2.81 -21.28
C LEU A 229 11.72 -1.32 -21.59
N SER A 230 12.87 -0.66 -21.82
CA SER A 230 12.98 0.75 -22.18
C SER A 230 12.32 1.11 -23.51
N GLU A 231 12.11 0.14 -24.40
CA GLU A 231 11.39 0.32 -25.67
C GLU A 231 9.92 -0.09 -25.55
N ILE A 232 9.60 -1.06 -24.69
CA ILE A 232 8.22 -1.53 -24.47
C ILE A 232 7.41 -0.46 -23.72
N TYR A 233 7.99 0.12 -22.65
CA TYR A 233 7.34 1.15 -21.83
C TYR A 233 8.27 2.35 -21.57
N PRO A 234 8.61 3.15 -22.61
CA PRO A 234 9.66 4.16 -22.54
C PRO A 234 9.43 5.23 -21.48
N GLU A 235 8.21 5.76 -21.34
CA GLU A 235 7.94 6.80 -20.34
C GLU A 235 8.03 6.26 -18.91
N ALA A 236 7.43 5.08 -18.66
CA ALA A 236 7.42 4.49 -17.32
C ALA A 236 8.83 4.07 -16.88
N TYR A 237 9.61 3.50 -17.80
CA TYR A 237 11.01 3.15 -17.55
C TYR A 237 11.86 4.39 -17.24
N ARG A 238 11.68 5.49 -18.01
CA ARG A 238 12.41 6.74 -17.79
C ARG A 238 12.09 7.36 -16.42
N GLU A 239 10.82 7.38 -16.03
CA GLU A 239 10.44 7.90 -14.71
C GLU A 239 10.96 7.00 -13.59
N TRP A 240 10.89 5.68 -13.69
CA TRP A 240 11.50 4.79 -12.70
C TRP A 240 13.02 5.05 -12.57
N LYS A 241 13.75 5.03 -13.68
CA LYS A 241 15.20 5.21 -13.70
C LYS A 241 15.59 6.52 -13.00
N LYS A 242 14.94 7.62 -13.35
CA LYS A 242 15.26 8.96 -12.83
C LYS A 242 14.79 9.18 -11.39
N ARG A 243 13.59 8.72 -11.05
CA ARG A 243 12.92 9.07 -9.77
C ARG A 243 13.20 8.07 -8.67
N VAL A 244 13.61 6.86 -9.01
CA VAL A 244 13.76 5.76 -8.06
C VAL A 244 15.22 5.33 -8.03
N LYS A 245 15.70 4.73 -9.12
CA LYS A 245 17.05 4.16 -9.19
C LYS A 245 18.17 5.19 -8.97
N GLU A 246 18.25 6.22 -9.80
CA GLU A 246 19.29 7.27 -9.69
C GLU A 246 19.21 8.01 -8.34
N LEU A 247 17.99 8.17 -7.81
CA LEU A 247 17.77 8.77 -6.50
C LEU A 247 18.27 7.85 -5.38
N ARG A 248 17.96 6.56 -5.44
CA ARG A 248 18.44 5.53 -4.51
C ARG A 248 19.96 5.46 -4.51
N ASP A 249 20.61 5.46 -5.68
CA ASP A 249 22.07 5.43 -5.79
C ASP A 249 22.69 6.69 -5.16
N SER A 250 22.06 7.85 -5.36
CA SER A 250 22.48 9.09 -4.70
C SER A 250 22.33 9.04 -3.18
N VAL A 251 21.25 8.44 -2.67
CA VAL A 251 21.03 8.26 -1.22
C VAL A 251 22.07 7.31 -0.63
N VAL A 252 22.23 6.13 -1.24
CA VAL A 252 23.10 5.06 -0.71
C VAL A 252 24.58 5.45 -0.77
N HIS A 253 25.04 6.07 -1.86
CA HIS A 253 26.45 6.38 -2.04
C HIS A 253 26.85 7.77 -1.53
N ARG A 254 25.92 8.71 -1.40
CA ARG A 254 26.23 10.12 -1.08
C ARG A 254 25.40 10.71 0.05
N GLY A 255 24.51 9.94 0.67
CA GLY A 255 23.63 10.44 1.73
C GLY A 255 22.65 11.52 1.27
N ALA A 256 22.32 11.55 -0.03
CA ALA A 256 21.50 12.60 -0.62
C ALA A 256 20.19 12.82 0.15
N PHE A 257 19.78 14.08 0.28
CA PHE A 257 18.49 14.42 0.87
C PHE A 257 17.34 14.05 -0.08
N VAL A 258 16.26 13.53 0.50
CA VAL A 258 15.02 13.22 -0.23
C VAL A 258 13.88 13.97 0.44
N ASN A 259 13.21 14.84 -0.32
CA ASN A 259 12.01 15.50 0.14
C ASN A 259 10.75 14.68 -0.16
N ARG A 260 9.64 15.10 0.45
CA ARG A 260 8.32 14.47 0.30
C ARG A 260 7.86 14.33 -1.15
N GLU A 261 8.10 15.35 -1.98
CA GLU A 261 7.66 15.35 -3.38
C GLU A 261 8.47 14.36 -4.23
N GLN A 262 9.78 14.27 -4.00
CA GLN A 262 10.65 13.28 -4.63
C GLN A 262 10.19 11.86 -4.29
N ALA A 263 9.93 11.58 -3.01
CA ALA A 263 9.39 10.30 -2.57
C ALA A 263 8.03 9.99 -3.20
N GLN A 264 7.13 10.97 -3.26
CA GLN A 264 5.82 10.81 -3.90
C GLN A 264 5.94 10.45 -5.39
N ARG A 265 6.85 11.10 -6.13
CA ARG A 265 7.10 10.79 -7.54
C ARG A 265 7.72 9.41 -7.71
N ALA A 266 8.64 9.02 -6.83
CA ALA A 266 9.23 7.68 -6.82
C ALA A 266 8.18 6.59 -6.61
N ARG A 267 7.29 6.75 -5.62
CA ARG A 267 6.15 5.84 -5.40
C ARG A 267 5.31 5.65 -6.65
N LYS A 268 4.93 6.75 -7.32
CA LYS A 268 4.15 6.68 -8.57
C LYS A 268 4.92 5.95 -9.67
N ALA A 269 6.21 6.22 -9.82
CA ALA A 269 7.03 5.61 -10.87
C ALA A 269 7.19 4.10 -10.68
N VAL A 270 7.48 3.63 -9.46
CA VAL A 270 7.55 2.20 -9.15
C VAL A 270 6.21 1.52 -9.42
N PHE A 271 5.12 2.06 -8.88
CA PHE A 271 3.80 1.46 -9.04
C PHE A 271 3.39 1.38 -10.52
N GLU A 272 3.59 2.48 -11.28
CA GLU A 272 3.28 2.53 -12.70
C GLU A 272 4.07 1.48 -13.49
N LEU A 273 5.38 1.39 -13.29
CA LEU A 273 6.20 0.47 -14.06
C LEU A 273 5.89 -0.99 -13.71
N MET A 274 5.78 -1.33 -12.42
CA MET A 274 5.43 -2.68 -11.99
C MET A 274 4.08 -3.12 -12.57
N THR A 275 3.06 -2.26 -12.51
CA THR A 275 1.71 -2.60 -13.02
C THR A 275 1.65 -2.67 -14.54
N LYS A 276 2.53 -1.98 -15.27
CA LYS A 276 2.66 -2.16 -16.73
C LYS A 276 3.35 -3.47 -17.09
N ILE A 277 4.36 -3.89 -16.31
CA ILE A 277 5.09 -5.15 -16.53
C ILE A 277 4.18 -6.35 -16.25
N ASP A 278 3.51 -6.34 -15.09
CA ASP A 278 2.56 -7.37 -14.70
C ASP A 278 1.32 -6.72 -14.06
N PRO A 279 0.22 -6.57 -14.81
CA PRO A 279 -1.02 -6.00 -14.29
C PRO A 279 -1.60 -6.78 -13.09
N LYS A 280 -1.37 -8.09 -13.00
CA LYS A 280 -1.96 -8.95 -11.96
C LYS A 280 -1.43 -8.64 -10.57
N ILE A 281 -0.31 -7.92 -10.46
CA ILE A 281 0.19 -7.49 -9.15
C ILE A 281 -0.80 -6.59 -8.40
N ILE A 282 -1.74 -5.96 -9.12
CA ILE A 282 -2.81 -5.13 -8.53
C ILE A 282 -3.60 -5.90 -7.47
N ASP A 283 -3.78 -7.21 -7.66
CA ASP A 283 -4.50 -8.07 -6.72
C ASP A 283 -3.77 -8.19 -5.37
N HIS A 284 -2.44 -8.06 -5.35
CA HIS A 284 -1.64 -8.06 -4.11
C HIS A 284 -1.75 -6.76 -3.31
N PHE A 285 -2.40 -5.73 -3.85
CA PHE A 285 -2.75 -4.51 -3.14
C PHE A 285 -4.18 -4.53 -2.57
N ALA A 286 -4.94 -5.60 -2.82
CA ALA A 286 -6.18 -5.83 -2.07
C ALA A 286 -5.86 -6.15 -0.61
N PHE A 287 -6.66 -5.62 0.31
CA PHE A 287 -6.54 -5.88 1.74
C PHE A 287 -7.82 -6.50 2.28
N GLN A 288 -7.68 -7.30 3.34
CA GLN A 288 -8.79 -7.93 4.03
C GLN A 288 -9.51 -6.89 4.88
N VAL A 289 -10.82 -6.75 4.74
CA VAL A 289 -11.65 -5.85 5.55
C VAL A 289 -12.61 -6.69 6.38
N ASN A 290 -12.62 -6.44 7.68
CA ASN A 290 -13.62 -6.97 8.60
C ASN A 290 -14.27 -5.84 9.42
N LYS A 291 -15.59 -5.90 9.55
CA LYS A 291 -16.37 -4.94 10.34
C LYS A 291 -17.21 -5.72 11.36
N ILE A 292 -17.06 -5.38 12.63
CA ILE A 292 -17.69 -6.03 13.79
C ILE A 292 -18.70 -5.08 14.43
#